data_AF-A0A971L8Q2-F1
#
_entry.id   AF-A0A971L8Q2-F1
#
_cell.length_a   1.000
_cell.length_b   1.000
_cell.length_c   1.000
_cell.angle_alpha   90.00
_cell.angle_beta   90.00
_cell.angle_gamma   90.00
#
_symmetry.space_group_name_H-M   'P 1'
#
loop_
_entity.id
_entity.type
_entity.pdbx_description
1 polymer ?
#
loop_
_entity_poly.entity_id
_entity_poly.type
_entity_poly.pdbx_seq_one_letter_code
_entity_poly.pdbx_strand_id
1 'polypeptide(L)'
;MQVGCRERSAVLERTLNIVVQAVLYLVVGLALASAIGTAILKYPFLLAPIRSNSMYPLLQRGDAAIVYPVDGSEVALGDIVIFRPRGGSLGGQAAVIHRVVSGNNEEGFITRGDANERTDQETGAAAVKPEDIQAKPLMMGGKPLRLRLLGYPSLWLEHYQQSPYALPSALGVVFVLLAGSELSGRGKRSRKARATPAYVIYPAAGLAIGLILAAAQLAGSSFLILNYEVSEAGRG
;
A
#
# COMPACT_ATOMS: atom_id res chain seq x y z
N MET A 1 33.26 41.66 8.78
CA MET A 1 32.26 40.85 9.51
C MET A 1 31.16 40.26 8.63
N GLN A 2 30.74 40.90 7.53
CA GLN A 2 29.65 40.38 6.67
C GLN A 2 30.01 39.17 5.78
N VAL A 3 31.29 38.99 5.40
CA VAL A 3 31.71 37.90 4.49
C VAL A 3 31.63 36.52 5.17
N GLY A 4 32.05 36.40 6.43
CA GLY A 4 31.99 35.14 7.18
C GLY A 4 30.57 34.67 7.55
N CYS A 5 29.58 35.56 7.51
CA CYS A 5 28.18 35.19 7.72
C CYS A 5 27.56 34.56 6.46
N ARG A 6 27.98 35.01 5.27
CA ARG A 6 27.49 34.54 3.96
C ARG A 6 28.06 33.18 3.55
N GLU A 7 29.31 32.87 3.93
CA GLU A 7 29.89 31.54 3.70
C GLU A 7 29.28 30.47 4.61
N ARG A 8 29.03 30.81 5.89
CA ARG A 8 28.35 29.89 6.81
C ARG A 8 26.91 29.59 6.40
N SER A 9 26.18 30.56 5.86
CA SER A 9 24.82 30.32 5.34
C SER A 9 24.83 29.43 4.10
N ALA A 10 25.79 29.59 3.19
CA ALA A 10 25.91 28.74 2.00
C ALA A 10 26.28 27.28 2.34
N VAL A 11 27.17 27.06 3.31
CA VAL A 11 27.50 25.71 3.79
C VAL A 11 26.31 25.08 4.52
N LEU A 12 25.59 25.86 5.34
CA LEU A 12 24.38 25.39 6.04
C LEU A 12 23.28 25.01 5.05
N GLU A 13 23.00 25.83 4.04
CA GLU A 13 22.03 25.53 2.98
C GLU A 13 22.41 24.27 2.19
N ARG A 14 23.70 24.11 1.87
CA ARG A 14 24.18 22.92 1.16
C ARG A 14 24.05 21.66 2.00
N THR A 15 24.46 21.70 3.27
CA THR A 15 24.31 20.57 4.19
C THR A 15 22.85 20.25 4.44
N LEU A 16 22.00 21.27 4.63
CA LEU A 16 20.55 21.09 4.76
C LEU A 16 19.96 20.43 3.53
N ASN A 17 20.32 20.86 2.32
CA ASN A 17 19.85 20.27 1.07
C ASN A 17 20.29 18.80 0.93
N ILE A 18 21.53 18.47 1.31
CA ILE A 18 22.01 17.08 1.31
C ILE A 18 21.23 16.24 2.31
N VAL A 19 20.98 16.74 3.53
CA VAL A 19 20.19 16.04 4.54
C VAL A 19 18.75 15.85 4.06
N VAL A 20 18.12 16.88 3.52
CA VAL A 20 16.76 16.81 2.96
C VAL A 20 16.69 15.79 1.82
N GLN A 21 17.67 15.79 0.90
CA GLN A 21 17.73 14.81 -0.18
C GLN A 21 17.94 13.40 0.34
N ALA A 22 18.84 13.20 1.30
CA ALA A 22 19.08 11.89 1.92
C ALA A 22 17.82 11.36 2.62
N VAL A 23 17.12 12.21 3.39
CA VAL A 23 15.85 11.86 4.03
C VAL A 23 14.78 11.54 2.98
N LEU A 24 14.70 12.32 1.90
CA LEU A 24 13.75 12.06 0.81
C LEU A 24 14.03 10.69 0.15
N TYR A 25 15.28 10.40 -0.20
CA TYR A 25 15.65 9.11 -0.79
C TYR A 25 15.39 7.94 0.16
N LEU A 26 15.63 8.13 1.46
CA LEU A 26 15.30 7.13 2.47
C LEU A 26 13.78 6.86 2.52
N VAL A 27 12.97 7.91 2.57
CA VAL A 27 11.49 7.78 2.62
C VAL A 27 10.98 7.10 1.35
N VAL A 28 11.45 7.51 0.17
CA VAL A 28 11.07 6.87 -1.11
C VAL A 28 11.53 5.42 -1.15
N GLY A 29 12.75 5.12 -0.70
CA GLY A 29 13.29 3.77 -0.62
C GLY A 29 12.46 2.86 0.29
N LEU A 30 12.06 3.34 1.47
CA LEU A 30 11.19 2.60 2.40
C LEU A 30 9.79 2.36 1.82
N ALA A 31 9.22 3.37 1.15
CA ALA A 31 7.92 3.22 0.50
C ALA A 31 7.97 2.16 -0.63
N LEU A 32 9.03 2.18 -1.45
CA LEU A 32 9.24 1.18 -2.49
C LEU A 32 9.48 -0.22 -1.91
N ALA A 33 10.31 -0.34 -0.87
CA ALA A 33 10.56 -1.61 -0.20
C ALA A 33 9.28 -2.18 0.43
N SER A 34 8.44 -1.35 1.05
CA SER A 34 7.13 -1.74 1.57
C SER A 34 6.20 -2.25 0.46
N ALA A 35 6.12 -1.53 -0.66
CA ALA A 35 5.29 -1.92 -1.81
C ALA A 35 5.76 -3.24 -2.44
N ILE A 36 7.07 -3.37 -2.71
CA ILE A 36 7.67 -4.58 -3.29
C ILE A 36 7.55 -5.76 -2.32
N GLY A 37 7.86 -5.54 -1.04
CA GLY A 37 7.74 -6.55 0.00
C GLY A 37 6.32 -7.09 0.10
N THR A 38 5.32 -6.20 0.14
CA THR A 38 3.90 -6.59 0.16
C THR A 38 3.50 -7.37 -1.10
N ALA A 39 4.01 -6.97 -2.28
CA ALA A 39 3.70 -7.63 -3.55
C ALA A 39 4.28 -9.05 -3.66
N ILE A 40 5.48 -9.27 -3.09
CA ILE A 40 6.16 -10.58 -3.06
C ILE A 40 5.57 -11.47 -1.98
N LEU A 41 5.45 -10.94 -0.76
CA LEU A 41 5.03 -11.69 0.43
C LEU A 41 3.53 -11.96 0.48
N LYS A 42 2.72 -11.21 -0.28
CA LYS A 42 1.24 -11.28 -0.30
C LYS A 42 0.56 -10.96 1.03
N TYR A 43 1.30 -10.44 1.99
CA TYR A 43 0.80 -9.87 3.25
C TYR A 43 1.40 -8.48 3.50
N PRO A 44 0.75 -7.63 4.31
CA PRO A 44 1.23 -6.27 4.57
C PRO A 44 2.62 -6.24 5.20
N PHE A 45 3.54 -5.49 4.59
CA PHE A 45 4.92 -5.34 5.06
C PHE A 45 5.27 -3.86 5.26
N LEU A 46 5.76 -3.51 6.46
CA LEU A 46 6.11 -2.16 6.95
C LEU A 46 4.94 -1.19 7.10
N LEU A 47 4.08 -1.05 6.09
CA LEU A 47 2.95 -0.12 6.09
C LEU A 47 1.67 -0.85 5.67
N ALA A 48 0.63 -0.73 6.49
CA ALA A 48 -0.70 -1.24 6.19
C ALA A 48 -1.71 -0.07 6.13
N PRO A 49 -2.33 0.19 4.97
CA PRO A 49 -3.35 1.23 4.85
C PRO A 49 -4.64 0.80 5.58
N ILE A 50 -5.18 1.71 6.39
CA ILE A 50 -6.40 1.48 7.16
C ILE A 50 -7.62 1.85 6.32
N ARG A 51 -8.47 0.86 6.06
CA ARG A 51 -9.63 0.98 5.16
C ARG A 51 -10.91 1.47 5.85
N SER A 52 -11.05 1.22 7.15
CA SER A 52 -12.28 1.47 7.91
C SER A 52 -12.00 2.20 9.24
N ASN A 53 -13.07 2.56 9.94
CA ASN A 53 -12.99 3.17 11.28
C ASN A 53 -13.26 2.16 12.41
N SER A 54 -13.16 0.86 12.17
CA SER A 54 -13.48 -0.17 13.18
C SER A 54 -12.53 -0.16 14.37
N MET A 55 -11.35 0.45 14.24
CA MET A 55 -10.33 0.58 15.28
C MET A 55 -10.27 1.99 15.88
N TYR A 56 -11.31 2.82 15.70
CA TYR A 56 -11.37 4.15 16.30
C TYR A 56 -11.43 4.05 17.84
N PRO A 57 -10.74 4.92 18.61
CA PRO A 57 -9.96 6.10 18.19
C PRO A 57 -8.49 5.83 17.86
N LEU A 58 -8.02 4.58 17.93
CA LEU A 58 -6.60 4.25 17.74
C LEU A 58 -6.17 4.36 16.29
N LEU A 59 -6.99 3.85 15.36
CA LEU A 59 -6.76 3.88 13.92
C LEU A 59 -8.02 4.35 13.21
N GLN A 60 -7.84 5.18 12.19
CA GLN A 60 -8.92 5.73 11.38
C GLN A 60 -8.68 5.45 9.89
N ARG A 61 -9.75 5.38 9.10
CA ARG A 61 -9.67 5.31 7.64
C ARG A 61 -8.75 6.39 7.09
N GLY A 62 -7.82 5.99 6.23
CA GLY A 62 -6.83 6.89 5.62
C GLY A 62 -5.51 6.98 6.38
N ASP A 63 -5.40 6.38 7.56
CA ASP A 63 -4.12 6.17 8.23
C ASP A 63 -3.31 5.05 7.54
N ALA A 64 -2.00 5.06 7.74
CA ALA A 64 -1.12 3.92 7.50
C ALA A 64 -0.52 3.45 8.83
N ALA A 65 -0.82 2.22 9.24
CA ALA A 65 -0.22 1.62 10.43
C ALA A 65 1.17 1.07 10.09
N ILE A 66 2.13 1.24 10.99
CA ILE A 66 3.44 0.60 10.87
C ILE A 66 3.31 -0.83 11.40
N VAL A 67 3.63 -1.82 10.57
CA VAL A 67 3.36 -3.23 10.86
C VAL A 67 4.58 -4.10 10.62
N TYR A 68 4.66 -5.20 11.34
CA TYR A 68 5.67 -6.22 11.16
C TYR A 68 5.02 -7.61 11.09
N PRO A 69 5.55 -8.52 10.27
CA PRO A 69 5.05 -9.90 10.21
C PRO A 69 5.23 -10.59 11.55
N VAL A 70 4.31 -11.48 11.92
CA VAL A 70 4.39 -12.27 13.15
C VAL A 70 3.93 -13.70 12.88
N ASP A 71 4.45 -14.64 13.66
CA ASP A 71 3.86 -15.98 13.75
C ASP A 71 2.57 -15.89 14.59
N GLY A 72 1.44 -16.35 14.04
CA GLY A 72 0.17 -16.30 14.74
C GLY A 72 0.12 -17.09 16.04
N SER A 73 1.05 -18.03 16.26
CA SER A 73 1.16 -18.76 17.53
C SER A 73 1.69 -17.92 18.69
N GLU A 74 2.35 -16.79 18.40
CA GLU A 74 2.87 -15.82 19.38
C GLU A 74 1.82 -14.75 19.79
N VAL A 75 0.61 -14.84 19.25
CA VAL A 75 -0.46 -13.88 19.50
C VAL A 75 -1.08 -14.11 20.87
N ALA A 76 -1.26 -13.02 21.61
CA ALA A 76 -1.84 -13.03 22.95
C ALA A 76 -3.14 -12.22 23.02
N LEU A 77 -3.89 -12.46 24.10
CA LEU A 77 -5.08 -11.67 24.42
C LEU A 77 -4.73 -10.18 24.53
N GLY A 78 -5.55 -9.34 23.89
CA GLY A 78 -5.36 -7.89 23.84
C GLY A 78 -4.51 -7.38 22.68
N ASP A 79 -3.83 -8.27 21.93
CA ASP A 79 -3.09 -7.88 20.74
C ASP A 79 -4.00 -7.35 19.64
N ILE A 80 -3.50 -6.37 18.87
CA ILE A 80 -4.12 -5.97 17.61
C ILE A 80 -3.44 -6.78 16.51
N VAL A 81 -4.21 -7.50 15.71
CA VAL A 81 -3.69 -8.39 14.68
C VAL A 81 -4.27 -8.07 13.32
N ILE A 82 -3.46 -8.26 12.29
CA ILE A 82 -3.87 -8.23 10.89
C ILE A 82 -3.99 -9.66 10.41
N PHE A 83 -5.19 -10.05 9.96
CA PHE A 83 -5.46 -11.41 9.54
C PHE A 83 -6.27 -11.45 8.24
N ARG A 84 -6.24 -12.60 7.56
CA ARG A 84 -7.03 -12.84 6.36
C ARG A 84 -8.19 -13.78 6.69
N PRO A 85 -9.44 -13.29 6.71
CA PRO A 85 -10.60 -14.15 7.01
C PRO A 85 -10.80 -15.22 5.93
N ARG A 86 -10.92 -16.49 6.34
CA ARG A 86 -11.14 -17.64 5.44
C ARG A 86 -12.58 -17.80 4.95
N GLY A 87 -13.55 -17.20 5.62
CA GLY A 87 -14.97 -17.40 5.33
C GLY A 87 -15.91 -16.62 6.25
N GLY A 88 -17.21 -16.78 6.03
CA GLY A 88 -18.25 -16.06 6.77
C GLY A 88 -18.51 -14.65 6.25
N SER A 89 -19.08 -13.78 7.07
CA SER A 89 -19.40 -12.38 6.70
C SER A 89 -18.18 -11.55 6.29
N LEU A 90 -16.98 -11.97 6.71
CA LEU A 90 -15.70 -11.37 6.35
C LEU A 90 -14.98 -12.14 5.23
N GLY A 91 -15.50 -13.27 4.77
CA GLY A 91 -14.90 -14.10 3.71
C GLY A 91 -14.79 -13.34 2.39
N GLY A 92 -13.61 -13.39 1.77
CA GLY A 92 -13.33 -12.68 0.52
C GLY A 92 -12.96 -11.20 0.69
N GLN A 93 -13.02 -10.66 1.91
CA GLN A 93 -12.48 -9.33 2.18
C GLN A 93 -10.94 -9.36 2.16
N ALA A 94 -10.36 -8.23 1.79
CA ALA A 94 -8.93 -8.02 1.99
C ALA A 94 -8.60 -8.02 3.50
N ALA A 95 -7.31 -8.12 3.85
CA ALA A 95 -6.86 -8.25 5.23
C ALA A 95 -7.56 -7.29 6.22
N VAL A 96 -7.96 -7.82 7.37
CA VAL A 96 -8.72 -7.15 8.45
C VAL A 96 -7.80 -6.91 9.64
N ILE A 97 -7.96 -5.77 10.33
CA ILE A 97 -7.18 -5.42 11.52
C ILE A 97 -8.09 -5.21 12.73
N HIS A 98 -8.05 -6.10 13.72
CA HIS A 98 -8.89 -6.03 14.92
C HIS A 98 -8.14 -6.52 16.17
N ARG A 99 -8.71 -6.27 17.35
CA ARG A 99 -8.13 -6.71 18.64
C ARG A 99 -8.61 -8.11 19.01
N VAL A 100 -7.68 -8.94 19.46
CA VAL A 100 -7.98 -10.24 20.07
C VAL A 100 -8.60 -10.02 21.45
N VAL A 101 -9.84 -10.49 21.63
CA VAL A 101 -10.59 -10.34 22.88
C VAL A 101 -10.75 -11.66 23.64
N SER A 102 -10.64 -12.80 22.96
CA SER A 102 -10.74 -14.13 23.55
C SER A 102 -10.13 -15.19 22.62
N GLY A 103 -10.08 -16.44 23.08
CA GLY A 103 -9.61 -17.60 22.32
C GLY A 103 -8.14 -17.94 22.55
N ASN A 104 -7.66 -18.93 21.81
CA ASN A 104 -6.30 -19.48 21.92
C ASN A 104 -5.87 -20.11 20.58
N ASN A 105 -4.65 -20.65 20.54
CA ASN A 105 -4.08 -21.25 19.33
C ASN A 105 -4.82 -22.50 18.84
N GLU A 106 -5.55 -23.21 19.70
CA GLU A 106 -6.25 -24.45 19.35
C GLU A 106 -7.68 -24.19 18.83
N GLU A 107 -8.44 -23.35 19.54
CA GLU A 107 -9.83 -23.00 19.20
C GLU A 107 -9.93 -21.88 18.16
N GLY A 108 -8.84 -21.11 18.00
CA GLY A 108 -8.81 -19.87 17.25
C GLY A 108 -9.17 -18.66 18.11
N PHE A 109 -8.89 -17.49 17.57
CA PHE A 109 -9.06 -16.21 18.24
C PHE A 109 -10.40 -15.55 17.90
N ILE A 110 -11.01 -14.95 18.91
CA ILE A 110 -12.17 -14.07 18.77
C ILE A 110 -11.65 -12.65 18.66
N THR A 111 -12.04 -11.95 17.60
CA THR A 111 -11.55 -10.61 17.28
C THR A 111 -12.69 -9.60 17.32
N ARG A 112 -12.36 -8.37 17.69
CA ARG A 112 -13.31 -7.25 17.70
C ARG A 112 -12.59 -5.96 17.36
N GLY A 113 -13.18 -5.16 16.48
CA GLY A 113 -12.74 -3.77 16.28
C GLY A 113 -12.98 -2.94 17.55
N ASP A 114 -12.04 -2.07 17.93
CA ASP A 114 -12.16 -1.25 19.14
C ASP A 114 -13.41 -0.36 19.17
N ALA A 115 -13.93 0.02 17.99
CA ALA A 115 -15.15 0.81 17.83
C ALA A 115 -16.42 -0.05 17.64
N ASN A 116 -16.29 -1.38 17.53
CA ASN A 116 -17.41 -2.27 17.28
C ASN A 116 -18.03 -2.73 18.61
N GLU A 117 -19.37 -2.78 18.68
CA GLU A 117 -20.10 -3.29 19.85
C GLU A 117 -20.03 -4.82 19.96
N ARG A 118 -20.09 -5.50 18.81
CA ARG A 118 -20.13 -6.95 18.68
C ARG A 118 -18.81 -7.50 18.16
N THR A 119 -18.50 -8.74 18.54
CA THR A 119 -17.33 -9.46 18.00
C THR A 119 -17.53 -9.81 16.53
N ASP A 120 -16.43 -10.04 15.80
CA ASP A 120 -16.52 -10.44 14.40
C ASP A 120 -17.27 -11.78 14.28
N GLN A 121 -17.07 -12.67 15.25
CA GLN A 121 -17.70 -13.99 15.29
C GLN A 121 -19.22 -13.91 15.57
N GLU A 122 -19.67 -12.96 16.39
CA GLU A 122 -21.09 -12.65 16.56
C GLU A 122 -21.74 -12.09 15.27
N THR A 123 -20.95 -11.60 14.33
CA THR A 123 -21.45 -11.16 13.01
C THR A 123 -21.40 -12.26 11.96
N GLY A 124 -21.04 -13.49 12.34
CA GLY A 124 -20.96 -14.66 11.46
C GLY A 124 -19.60 -14.86 10.80
N ALA A 125 -18.52 -14.23 11.30
CA ALA A 125 -17.16 -14.59 10.90
C ALA A 125 -16.71 -15.88 11.60
N ALA A 126 -15.82 -16.64 10.97
CA ALA A 126 -15.17 -17.76 11.63
C ALA A 126 -14.16 -17.27 12.71
N ALA A 127 -13.83 -18.13 13.68
CA ALA A 127 -12.71 -17.88 14.59
C ALA A 127 -11.41 -17.75 13.79
N VAL A 128 -10.56 -16.80 14.16
CA VAL A 128 -9.32 -16.48 13.45
C VAL A 128 -8.24 -17.47 13.88
N LYS A 129 -7.80 -18.33 12.98
CA LYS A 129 -6.75 -19.30 13.32
C LYS A 129 -5.37 -18.64 13.30
N PRO A 130 -4.39 -19.15 14.08
CA PRO A 130 -3.01 -18.63 14.07
C PRO A 130 -2.44 -18.48 12.66
N GLU A 131 -2.68 -19.46 11.80
CA GLU A 131 -2.14 -19.45 10.45
C GLU A 131 -2.80 -18.41 9.49
N ASP A 132 -3.89 -17.76 9.90
CA ASP A 132 -4.52 -16.65 9.18
C ASP A 132 -4.00 -15.27 9.60
N ILE A 133 -3.23 -15.22 10.69
CA ILE A 133 -2.63 -14.01 11.21
C ILE A 133 -1.34 -13.74 10.45
N GLN A 134 -1.22 -12.51 9.94
CA GLN A 134 -0.15 -12.12 9.03
C GLN A 134 0.83 -11.15 9.68
N ALA A 135 0.34 -10.22 10.49
CA ALA A 135 1.14 -9.11 11.02
C ALA A 135 0.53 -8.50 12.28
N LYS A 136 1.36 -7.80 13.05
CA LYS A 136 0.96 -6.94 14.18
C LYS A 136 1.39 -5.50 13.92
N PRO A 137 0.62 -4.50 14.38
CA PRO A 137 1.08 -3.12 14.37
C PRO A 137 2.16 -2.93 15.44
N LEU A 138 3.15 -2.09 15.14
CA LEU A 138 4.14 -1.68 16.10
C LEU A 138 3.49 -0.81 17.18
N MET A 139 3.59 -1.25 18.44
CA MET A 139 2.98 -0.56 19.58
C MET A 139 4.00 0.37 20.24
N MET A 140 3.63 1.64 20.47
CA MET A 140 4.43 2.61 21.20
C MET A 140 3.55 3.33 22.22
N GLY A 141 3.87 3.19 23.52
CA GLY A 141 3.06 3.77 24.60
C GLY A 141 1.62 3.23 24.65
N GLY A 142 1.42 1.95 24.35
CA GLY A 142 0.10 1.30 24.35
C GLY A 142 -0.81 1.63 23.16
N LYS A 143 -0.31 2.39 22.18
CA LYS A 143 -1.04 2.75 20.95
C LYS A 143 -0.31 2.23 19.72
N PRO A 144 -1.03 1.80 18.67
CA PRO A 144 -0.41 1.45 17.40
C PRO A 144 0.21 2.68 16.75
N LEU A 145 1.45 2.55 16.28
CA LEU A 145 2.15 3.60 15.58
C LEU A 145 1.55 3.78 14.19
N ARG A 146 1.14 5.00 13.88
CA ARG A 146 0.45 5.33 12.63
C ARG A 146 0.94 6.61 12.01
N LEU A 147 0.86 6.66 10.69
CA LEU A 147 1.10 7.85 9.89
C LEU A 147 -0.24 8.33 9.34
N ARG A 148 -0.67 9.50 9.82
CA ARG A 148 -1.97 10.06 9.47
C ARG A 148 -2.00 10.46 7.99
N LEU A 149 -3.12 10.17 7.32
CA LEU A 149 -3.38 10.46 5.90
C LEU A 149 -2.51 9.71 4.88
N LEU A 150 -1.49 8.95 5.30
CA LEU A 150 -0.60 8.24 4.37
C LEU A 150 -1.20 6.94 3.82
N GLY A 151 -2.38 6.52 4.27
CA GLY A 151 -3.11 5.41 3.68
C GLY A 151 -3.90 5.80 2.43
N TYR A 152 -4.25 7.09 2.26
CA TYR A 152 -5.08 7.55 1.14
C TYR A 152 -4.52 7.25 -0.26
N PRO A 153 -3.21 7.39 -0.53
CA PRO A 153 -2.66 7.04 -1.85
C PRO A 153 -2.95 5.58 -2.22
N SER A 154 -2.80 4.65 -1.28
CA SER A 154 -3.09 3.23 -1.48
C SER A 154 -4.59 2.99 -1.67
N LEU A 155 -5.45 3.64 -0.88
CA LEU A 155 -6.92 3.52 -1.01
C LEU A 155 -7.43 4.07 -2.35
N TRP A 156 -6.85 5.17 -2.82
CA TRP A 156 -7.19 5.75 -4.12
C TRP A 156 -6.77 4.85 -5.26
N LEU A 157 -5.56 4.26 -5.18
CA LEU A 157 -5.08 3.28 -6.17
C LEU A 157 -5.93 2.01 -6.19
N GLU A 158 -6.35 1.49 -5.03
CA GLU A 158 -7.25 0.33 -4.93
C GLU A 158 -8.62 0.64 -5.57
N HIS A 159 -9.20 1.80 -5.26
CA HIS A 159 -10.44 2.27 -5.88
C HIS A 159 -10.31 2.44 -7.41
N TYR A 160 -9.16 2.95 -7.86
CA TYR A 160 -8.85 3.06 -9.27
C TYR A 160 -8.80 1.68 -9.92
N GLN A 161 -8.02 0.73 -9.41
CA GLN A 161 -7.90 -0.62 -9.98
C GLN A 161 -9.23 -1.38 -10.08
N GLN A 162 -10.16 -1.15 -9.15
CA GLN A 162 -11.50 -1.74 -9.18
C GLN A 162 -12.46 -1.05 -10.17
N SER A 163 -12.13 0.17 -10.62
CA SER A 163 -12.96 0.91 -11.56
C SER A 163 -12.73 0.41 -13.00
N PRO A 164 -13.80 0.10 -13.76
CA PRO A 164 -13.67 -0.27 -15.18
C PRO A 164 -13.06 0.85 -16.03
N TYR A 165 -13.02 2.09 -15.52
CA TYR A 165 -12.48 3.25 -16.22
C TYR A 165 -11.01 3.56 -15.87
N ALA A 166 -10.36 2.83 -14.97
CA ALA A 166 -8.98 3.13 -14.58
C ALA A 166 -7.99 3.00 -15.73
N LEU A 167 -8.08 1.93 -16.50
CA LEU A 167 -7.19 1.71 -17.62
C LEU A 167 -7.39 2.76 -18.74
N PRO A 168 -8.62 3.07 -19.21
CA PRO A 168 -8.82 4.11 -20.21
C PRO A 168 -8.49 5.52 -19.70
N SER A 169 -8.71 5.84 -18.42
CA SER A 169 -8.34 7.15 -17.88
C SER A 169 -6.81 7.32 -17.76
N ALA A 170 -6.07 6.27 -17.41
CA ALA A 170 -4.61 6.30 -17.38
C ALA A 170 -4.04 6.50 -18.78
N LEU A 171 -4.55 5.74 -19.76
CA LEU A 171 -4.19 5.88 -21.16
C LEU A 171 -4.55 7.26 -21.71
N GLY A 172 -5.71 7.81 -21.33
CA GLY A 172 -6.13 9.16 -21.69
C GLY A 172 -5.17 10.23 -21.17
N VAL A 173 -4.74 10.14 -19.91
CA VAL A 173 -3.74 11.07 -19.34
C VAL A 173 -2.40 10.96 -20.07
N VAL A 174 -1.91 9.73 -20.31
CA VAL A 174 -0.67 9.52 -21.06
C VAL A 174 -0.78 10.08 -22.48
N PHE A 175 -1.90 9.84 -23.16
CA PHE A 175 -2.17 10.39 -24.49
C PHE A 175 -2.17 11.93 -24.49
N VAL A 176 -2.83 12.56 -23.52
CA VAL A 176 -2.86 14.03 -23.37
C VAL A 176 -1.45 14.59 -23.11
N LEU A 177 -0.65 13.94 -22.27
CA LEU A 177 0.73 14.36 -22.00
C LEU A 177 1.61 14.23 -23.25
N LEU A 178 1.49 13.12 -24.00
CA LEU A 178 2.23 12.92 -25.25
C LEU A 178 1.80 13.92 -26.32
N ALA A 179 0.49 14.09 -26.55
CA ALA A 179 -0.06 15.06 -27.49
C ALA A 179 0.34 16.50 -27.10
N GLY A 180 0.25 16.83 -25.81
CA GLY A 180 0.70 18.12 -25.27
C GLY A 180 2.19 18.35 -25.46
N SER A 181 3.03 17.32 -25.28
CA SER A 181 4.48 17.42 -25.50
C SER A 181 4.83 17.67 -26.98
N GLU A 182 4.12 17.03 -27.90
CA GLU A 182 4.30 17.22 -29.34
C GLU A 182 3.84 18.62 -29.78
N LEU A 183 2.72 19.10 -29.23
CA LEU A 183 2.20 20.44 -29.50
C LEU A 183 3.08 21.55 -28.89
N SER A 184 3.69 21.30 -27.73
CA SER A 184 4.60 22.25 -27.05
C SER A 184 6.01 22.27 -27.66
N GLY A 185 6.45 21.16 -28.26
CA GLY A 185 7.77 21.00 -28.89
C GLY A 185 8.00 21.82 -30.16
N ARG A 186 6.95 22.41 -30.76
CA ARG A 186 7.05 23.22 -31.98
C ARG A 186 7.62 24.64 -31.78
N GLY A 187 7.75 25.13 -30.53
CA GLY A 187 7.96 26.56 -30.27
C GLY A 187 9.32 27.04 -29.74
N LYS A 188 10.18 26.19 -29.14
CA LYS A 188 11.42 26.68 -28.48
C LYS A 188 12.61 25.75 -28.69
N ARG A 189 13.20 25.81 -29.89
CA ARG A 189 14.56 25.32 -30.15
C ARG A 189 15.55 26.48 -29.97
N SER A 190 15.96 26.75 -28.74
CA SER A 190 17.11 27.65 -28.49
C SER A 190 17.96 27.16 -27.31
N ARG A 191 19.22 26.86 -27.65
CA ARG A 191 20.46 26.75 -26.85
C ARG A 191 20.68 25.56 -25.89
N LYS A 192 21.44 24.60 -26.44
CA LYS A 192 22.62 23.89 -25.87
C LYS A 192 22.64 23.64 -24.35
N ALA A 193 22.18 22.46 -23.96
CA ALA A 193 22.86 21.59 -22.99
C ALA A 193 23.06 20.23 -23.69
N ARG A 194 24.10 19.46 -23.34
CA ARG A 194 24.35 18.11 -23.91
C ARG A 194 23.12 17.23 -23.66
N ALA A 195 22.20 17.22 -24.62
CA ALA A 195 21.00 16.41 -24.58
C ALA A 195 21.41 14.97 -24.87
N THR A 196 21.11 14.06 -23.95
CA THR A 196 21.15 12.62 -24.23
C THR A 196 20.43 12.36 -25.55
N PRO A 197 21.06 11.67 -26.51
CA PRO A 197 20.53 11.60 -27.86
C PRO A 197 19.18 10.88 -27.85
N ALA A 198 18.23 11.36 -28.65
CA ALA A 198 16.85 10.94 -28.61
C ALA A 198 16.66 9.42 -28.82
N TYR A 199 17.58 8.77 -29.54
CA TYR A 199 17.62 7.31 -29.70
C TYR A 199 17.82 6.54 -28.38
N VAL A 200 18.25 7.18 -27.29
CA VAL A 200 18.38 6.58 -25.94
C VAL A 200 17.11 6.81 -25.12
N ILE A 201 16.45 7.96 -25.31
CA ILE A 201 15.26 8.35 -24.55
C ILE A 201 14.06 7.52 -24.97
N TYR A 202 13.83 7.35 -26.29
CA TYR A 202 12.67 6.61 -26.80
C TYR A 202 12.66 5.12 -26.41
N PRO A 203 13.76 4.34 -26.52
CA PRO A 203 13.74 2.96 -26.04
C PRO A 203 13.72 2.86 -24.52
N ALA A 204 14.34 3.79 -23.77
CA ALA A 204 14.26 3.78 -22.31
C ALA A 204 12.82 4.06 -21.82
N ALA A 205 12.13 5.01 -22.45
CA ALA A 205 10.71 5.27 -22.18
C ALA A 205 9.82 4.09 -22.60
N GLY A 206 10.07 3.49 -23.77
CA GLY A 206 9.36 2.30 -24.23
C GLY A 206 9.55 1.10 -23.30
N LEU A 207 10.76 0.90 -22.79
CA LEU A 207 11.08 -0.16 -21.82
C LEU A 207 10.41 0.10 -20.47
N ALA A 208 10.41 1.34 -19.97
CA ALA A 208 9.70 1.70 -18.74
C ALA A 208 8.18 1.48 -18.87
N ILE A 209 7.57 1.89 -19.99
CA ILE A 209 6.15 1.65 -20.26
C ILE A 209 5.87 0.14 -20.38
N GLY A 210 6.72 -0.61 -21.08
CA GLY A 210 6.60 -2.07 -21.20
C GLY A 210 6.67 -2.78 -19.85
N LEU A 211 7.59 -2.36 -18.96
CA LEU A 211 7.68 -2.89 -17.60
C LEU A 211 6.45 -2.55 -16.75
N ILE A 212 5.90 -1.35 -16.88
CA ILE A 212 4.66 -0.95 -16.21
C ILE A 212 3.48 -1.79 -16.70
N LEU A 213 3.37 -2.02 -18.01
CA LEU A 213 2.32 -2.86 -18.59
C LEU A 213 2.46 -4.35 -18.18
N ALA A 214 3.69 -4.88 -18.17
CA ALA A 214 3.94 -6.24 -17.71
C ALA A 214 3.63 -6.41 -16.21
N ALA A 215 4.00 -5.44 -15.38
CA ALA A 215 3.67 -5.43 -13.96
C ALA A 215 2.15 -5.34 -13.73
N ALA A 216 1.44 -4.52 -14.51
CA ALA A 216 -0.02 -4.43 -14.46
C ALA A 216 -0.69 -5.76 -14.87
N GLN A 217 -0.17 -6.44 -15.89
CA GLN A 217 -0.68 -7.74 -16.34
C GLN A 217 -0.47 -8.83 -15.28
N LEU A 218 0.70 -8.87 -14.65
CA LEU A 218 0.99 -9.82 -13.56
C LEU A 218 0.15 -9.53 -12.30
N ALA A 219 -0.09 -8.26 -12.00
CA ALA A 219 -0.99 -7.86 -10.91
C ALA A 219 -2.44 -8.28 -11.19
N GLY A 220 -2.94 -8.09 -12.42
CA GLY A 220 -4.28 -8.52 -12.83
C GLY A 220 -4.46 -10.04 -12.91
N SER A 221 -3.41 -10.76 -13.33
CA SER A 221 -3.39 -12.24 -13.41
C SER A 221 -3.56 -12.93 -12.04
N SER A 222 -3.34 -12.21 -10.94
CA SER A 222 -3.49 -12.76 -9.59
C SER A 222 -4.96 -12.82 -9.10
N PHE A 223 -5.91 -12.29 -9.89
CA PHE A 223 -7.32 -12.15 -9.50
C PHE A 223 -8.34 -12.97 -10.31
N LEU A 224 -7.91 -13.80 -11.27
CA LEU A 224 -8.80 -14.81 -11.85
C LEU A 224 -8.87 -16.04 -10.94
N ILE A 225 -9.53 -15.89 -9.78
CA ILE A 225 -10.22 -17.03 -9.19
C ILE A 225 -11.43 -17.25 -10.11
N LEU A 226 -11.28 -18.14 -11.09
CA LEU A 226 -12.43 -18.73 -11.76
C LEU A 226 -13.16 -19.56 -10.70
N ASN A 227 -14.05 -18.91 -9.95
CA ASN A 227 -15.11 -19.61 -9.26
C ASN A 227 -16.00 -20.20 -10.35
N TYR A 228 -15.65 -21.41 -10.80
CA TYR A 228 -16.64 -22.28 -11.41
C TYR A 228 -17.65 -22.59 -10.31
N GLU A 229 -18.70 -21.78 -10.22
CA GLU A 229 -19.96 -22.25 -9.66
C GLU A 229 -20.38 -23.45 -10.51
N VAL A 230 -20.11 -24.65 -10.02
CA VAL A 230 -20.75 -25.85 -10.55
C VAL A 230 -22.22 -25.71 -10.17
N SER A 231 -23.05 -25.35 -11.14
CA SER A 231 -24.51 -25.38 -10.95
C SER A 231 -24.91 -26.80 -10.52
N GLU A 232 -25.78 -26.90 -9.52
CA GLU A 232 -26.27 -28.18 -8.98
C GLU A 232 -27.04 -29.06 -9.98
N ALA A 233 -27.14 -28.67 -11.26
CA ALA A 233 -27.77 -29.45 -12.33
C ALA A 233 -26.87 -30.55 -12.95
N GLY A 234 -25.68 -30.81 -12.40
CA GLY A 234 -24.70 -31.75 -12.96
C GLY A 234 -24.50 -33.07 -12.21
N ARG A 235 -25.29 -33.37 -11.17
CA ARG A 235 -25.23 -34.67 -10.47
C ARG A 235 -26.33 -35.60 -10.99
N GLY A 236 -26.05 -36.23 -12.12
CA GLY A 236 -26.60 -37.56 -12.43
C GLY A 236 -25.77 -38.64 -11.73
#